data_AF-R9LT28-F1
#
_entry.id   AF-R9LT28-F1
#
_cell.length_a   1.000
_cell.length_b   1.000
_cell.length_c   1.000
_cell.angle_alpha   90.00
_cell.angle_beta   90.00
_cell.angle_gamma   90.00
#
_symmetry.space_group_name_H-M   'P 1'
#
loop_
_entity.id
_entity.type
_entity.pdbx_description
1 polymer ?
#
loop_
_entity_poly.entity_id
_entity_poly.type
_entity_poly.pdbx_seq_one_letter_code
_entity_poly.pdbx_strand_id
1 'polypeptide(L)'
;MEVLFESRGCRKLLQKNPTLKQKICEGLERQAENNFFKTKIATRKKWHNQTVYECRVNDQSLGAVRIAFTRKENVIHVLYGSTTLLKKAFSQELEKFLKEG
;
A
#
# COMPACT_ATOMS: atom_id res chain seq x y z
N MET A 1 0.33 -14.12 -8.93
CA MET A 1 0.23 -13.32 -7.69
C MET A 1 -1.07 -12.55 -7.76
N GLU A 2 -1.85 -12.53 -6.67
CA GLU A 2 -3.12 -11.81 -6.60
C GLU A 2 -2.95 -10.53 -5.76
N VAL A 3 -3.57 -9.42 -6.19
CA VAL A 3 -3.54 -8.14 -5.46
C VAL A 3 -4.97 -7.75 -5.08
N LEU A 4 -5.24 -7.80 -3.78
CA LEU A 4 -6.51 -7.43 -3.17
C LEU A 4 -6.42 -6.04 -2.54
N PHE A 5 -7.53 -5.31 -2.51
CA PHE A 5 -7.57 -3.95 -1.98
C PHE A 5 -8.56 -3.87 -0.83
N GLU A 6 -8.09 -3.43 0.33
CA GLU A 6 -8.95 -3.11 1.46
C GLU A 6 -9.77 -1.87 1.14
N SER A 7 -11.08 -2.06 1.01
CA SER A 7 -12.00 -1.02 0.57
C SER A 7 -11.92 0.20 1.48
N ARG A 8 -11.86 0.02 2.80
CA ARG A 8 -11.84 1.14 3.75
C ARG A 8 -10.60 2.03 3.59
N GLY A 9 -9.44 1.45 3.27
CA GLY A 9 -8.18 2.21 3.14
C GLY A 9 -7.85 2.66 1.71
N CYS A 10 -8.49 2.06 0.69
CA CYS A 10 -8.17 2.34 -0.71
C CYS A 10 -9.28 3.09 -1.46
N ARG A 11 -10.56 2.97 -1.04
CA ARG A 11 -11.73 3.43 -1.81
C ARG A 11 -11.63 4.89 -2.23
N LYS A 12 -11.38 5.80 -1.28
CA LYS A 12 -11.35 7.26 -1.56
C LYS A 12 -10.26 7.62 -2.56
N LEU A 13 -9.10 6.98 -2.47
CA LEU A 13 -7.97 7.24 -3.35
C LEU A 13 -8.24 6.70 -4.76
N LEU A 14 -8.73 5.47 -4.87
CA LEU A 14 -8.99 4.80 -6.15
C LEU A 14 -10.21 5.39 -6.88
N GLN A 15 -11.24 5.85 -6.15
CA GLN A 15 -12.38 6.55 -6.76
C GLN A 15 -11.96 7.84 -7.45
N LYS A 16 -10.99 8.57 -6.88
CA LYS A 16 -10.46 9.80 -7.47
C LYS A 16 -9.45 9.54 -8.59
N ASN A 17 -8.77 8.38 -8.56
CA ASN A 17 -7.69 8.05 -9.46
C ASN A 17 -7.85 6.59 -9.97
N PRO A 18 -8.77 6.32 -10.91
CA PRO A 18 -9.08 4.95 -11.32
C PRO A 18 -7.88 4.21 -11.92
N THR A 19 -7.01 4.92 -12.64
CA THR A 19 -5.77 4.38 -13.25
C THR A 19 -4.73 3.95 -12.22
N LEU A 20 -4.79 4.50 -11.01
CA LEU A 20 -3.84 4.19 -9.94
C LEU A 20 -3.92 2.72 -9.51
N LYS A 21 -5.11 2.10 -9.60
CA LYS A 21 -5.27 0.68 -9.25
C LYS A 21 -4.33 -0.21 -10.05
N GLN A 22 -4.29 -0.01 -11.37
CA GLN A 22 -3.39 -0.74 -12.27
C GLN A 22 -1.92 -0.45 -11.94
N LYS A 23 -1.57 0.82 -11.68
CA LYS A 23 -0.19 1.20 -11.32
C LYS A 23 0.28 0.59 -10.01
N ILE A 24 -0.62 0.44 -9.03
CA ILE A 24 -0.32 -0.26 -7.78
C ILE A 24 -0.02 -1.73 -8.05
N CYS A 25 -0.85 -2.41 -8.87
CA CYS A 25 -0.60 -3.80 -9.24
C CYS A 25 0.75 -3.97 -9.95
N GLU A 26 1.01 -3.20 -11.02
CA GLU A 26 2.28 -3.24 -11.76
C GLU A 26 3.49 -2.95 -10.85
N GLY A 27 3.35 -2.00 -9.93
CA GLY A 27 4.38 -1.64 -8.97
C GLY A 27 4.69 -2.78 -8.00
N LEU A 28 3.65 -3.44 -7.47
CA LEU A 28 3.79 -4.55 -6.51
C LEU A 28 4.29 -5.83 -7.18
N GLU A 29 3.89 -6.11 -8.43
CA GLU A 29 4.43 -7.20 -9.25
C GLU A 29 5.94 -7.08 -9.42
N ARG A 30 6.42 -5.89 -9.79
CA ARG A 30 7.87 -5.62 -9.87
C ARG A 30 8.57 -5.74 -8.52
N GLN A 31 7.91 -5.37 -7.43
CA GLN A 31 8.48 -5.62 -6.09
C GLN A 31 8.58 -7.12 -5.82
N ALA A 32 7.57 -7.91 -6.18
CA ALA A 32 7.56 -9.35 -5.98
C ALA A 32 8.67 -10.06 -6.77
N GLU A 33 8.90 -9.67 -8.02
CA GLU A 33 10.04 -10.14 -8.83
C GLU A 33 11.39 -9.92 -8.15
N ASN A 34 11.50 -8.85 -7.34
CA ASN A 34 12.69 -8.48 -6.59
C ASN A 34 12.62 -8.87 -5.11
N ASN A 35 11.79 -9.86 -4.74
CA ASN A 35 11.59 -10.32 -3.36
C ASN A 35 11.29 -9.18 -2.36
N PHE A 36 10.60 -8.13 -2.81
CA PHE A 36 10.23 -6.95 -2.05
C PHE A 36 11.41 -6.15 -1.47
N PHE A 37 12.61 -6.30 -2.03
CA PHE A 37 13.86 -5.70 -1.52
C PHE A 37 13.79 -4.17 -1.35
N LYS A 38 13.01 -3.46 -2.20
CA LYS A 38 12.89 -2.00 -2.16
C LYS A 38 11.75 -1.49 -1.27
N THR A 39 11.11 -2.37 -0.50
CA THR A 39 10.02 -2.01 0.41
C THR A 39 10.56 -1.76 1.82
N LYS A 40 9.79 -1.06 2.65
CA LYS A 40 10.14 -0.79 4.05
C LYS A 40 9.01 -1.23 4.97
N ILE A 41 9.29 -1.36 6.27
CA ILE A 41 8.24 -1.54 7.27
C ILE A 41 7.46 -0.23 7.42
N ALA A 42 6.14 -0.31 7.23
CA ALA A 42 5.23 0.84 7.28
C ALA A 42 4.87 1.25 8.72
N THR A 43 4.67 0.26 9.59
CA THR A 43 4.31 0.43 11.00
C THR A 43 4.76 -0.80 11.80
N ARG A 44 4.84 -0.67 13.12
CA ARG A 44 5.07 -1.80 14.03
C ARG A 44 3.81 -2.66 14.24
N LYS A 45 2.62 -2.11 13.92
CA LYS A 45 1.37 -2.86 13.99
C LYS A 45 1.34 -3.97 12.95
N LYS A 46 0.60 -5.03 13.28
CA LYS A 46 0.34 -6.15 12.38
C LYS A 46 -1.07 -6.05 11.83
N TRP A 47 -1.28 -6.60 10.65
CA TRP A 47 -2.60 -6.83 10.07
C TRP A 47 -2.79 -8.35 9.96
N HIS A 48 -3.74 -8.92 10.71
CA HIS A 48 -3.90 -10.38 10.86
C HIS A 48 -2.58 -11.14 11.10
N ASN A 49 -1.79 -10.68 12.09
CA ASN A 49 -0.45 -11.17 12.42
C ASN A 49 0.63 -11.02 11.33
N GLN A 50 0.32 -10.40 10.20
CA GLN A 50 1.27 -10.16 9.12
C GLN A 50 1.97 -8.80 9.25
N THR A 51 3.23 -8.73 8.82
CA THR A 51 3.99 -7.48 8.73
C THR A 51 3.38 -6.56 7.68
N VAL A 52 3.27 -5.27 8.01
CA VAL A 52 2.81 -4.25 7.05
C VAL A 52 4.02 -3.55 6.45
N TYR A 53 4.17 -3.69 5.14
CA TYR A 53 5.20 -3.07 4.32
C TYR A 53 4.66 -1.83 3.63
N GLU A 54 5.57 -1.02 3.12
CA GLU A 54 5.25 0.12 2.28
C GLU A 54 6.24 0.28 1.13
N CYS A 55 5.74 0.83 0.03
CA CYS A 55 6.54 1.32 -1.07
C CYS A 55 5.93 2.58 -1.69
N ARG A 56 6.68 3.21 -2.59
CA ARG A 56 6.18 4.28 -3.46
C ARG A 56 5.80 3.71 -4.82
N VAL A 57 4.63 4.10 -5.31
CA VAL A 57 4.15 3.87 -6.67
C VAL A 57 4.04 5.23 -7.33
N ASN A 58 4.59 5.38 -8.53
CA ASN A 58 4.49 6.63 -9.28
C ASN A 58 3.35 6.53 -10.28
N ASP A 59 2.45 7.50 -10.23
CA ASP A 59 1.44 7.74 -11.24
C ASP A 59 1.76 9.07 -11.95
N GLN A 60 1.55 9.13 -13.26
CA GLN A 60 1.90 10.32 -14.05
C GLN A 60 1.05 11.54 -13.69
N SER A 61 -0.21 11.32 -13.30
CA SER A 61 -1.17 12.39 -12.99
C SER A 61 -1.13 12.81 -11.51
N LEU A 62 -0.88 11.85 -10.61
CA LEU A 62 -0.92 12.08 -9.16
C LEU A 62 0.47 12.23 -8.54
N GLY A 63 1.53 11.91 -9.28
CA GLY A 63 2.89 11.83 -8.77
C GLY A 63 3.11 10.57 -7.92
N ALA A 64 4.02 10.67 -6.94
CA ALA A 64 4.32 9.55 -6.07
C ALA A 64 3.20 9.34 -5.03
N VAL A 65 2.75 8.10 -4.91
CA VAL A 65 1.78 7.63 -3.92
C VAL A 65 2.46 6.60 -3.04
N ARG A 66 2.30 6.71 -1.72
CA ARG A 66 2.79 5.72 -0.79
C ARG A 66 1.71 4.70 -0.51
N ILE A 67 2.05 3.42 -0.64
CA ILE A 67 1.15 2.29 -0.53
C ILE A 67 1.60 1.43 0.63
N ALA A 68 0.70 1.14 1.56
CA ALA A 68 0.89 0.16 2.62
C ALA A 68 0.20 -1.14 2.21
N PHE A 69 0.90 -2.25 2.37
CA PHE A 69 0.39 -3.56 2.01
C PHE A 69 0.94 -4.63 2.95
N THR A 70 0.26 -5.77 3.00
CA THR A 70 0.84 -6.98 3.55
C THR A 70 0.87 -8.08 2.49
N ARG A 71 1.63 -9.14 2.74
CA ARG A 71 1.71 -10.29 1.86
C ARG A 71 1.54 -11.57 2.67
N LYS A 72 0.78 -12.51 2.11
CA LYS A 72 0.69 -13.89 2.59
C LYS A 72 0.74 -14.80 1.38
N GLU A 73 1.77 -15.64 1.31
CA GLU A 73 1.99 -16.53 0.16
C GLU A 73 1.98 -15.75 -1.17
N ASN A 74 1.03 -16.06 -2.06
CA ASN A 74 0.88 -15.45 -3.38
C ASN A 74 -0.13 -14.30 -3.43
N VAL A 75 -0.63 -13.85 -2.27
CA VAL A 75 -1.63 -12.77 -2.16
C VAL A 75 -1.00 -11.55 -1.49
N ILE A 76 -1.15 -10.40 -2.13
CA ILE A 76 -0.85 -9.09 -1.56
C ILE A 76 -2.17 -8.40 -1.20
N HIS A 77 -2.29 -7.95 0.05
CA HIS A 77 -3.39 -7.10 0.49
C HIS A 77 -2.90 -5.66 0.59
N VAL A 78 -3.37 -4.81 -0.31
CA VAL A 78 -3.17 -3.36 -0.24
C VAL A 78 -4.11 -2.81 0.82
N LEU A 79 -3.54 -2.32 1.90
CA LEU A 79 -4.29 -1.89 3.09
C LEU A 79 -4.67 -0.42 3.01
N TYR A 80 -3.74 0.43 2.57
CA TYR A 80 -3.92 1.88 2.59
C TYR A 80 -3.05 2.55 1.53
N GLY A 81 -3.56 3.61 0.91
CA GLY A 81 -2.79 4.45 -0.02
C GLY A 81 -2.96 5.92 0.31
N SER A 82 -1.89 6.71 0.17
CA SER A 82 -1.92 8.15 0.41
C SER A 82 -0.85 8.86 -0.41
N THR A 83 -1.12 10.12 -0.78
CA THR A 83 -0.13 11.02 -1.39
C THR A 83 0.82 11.61 -0.35
N THR A 84 0.61 11.33 0.94
CA THR A 84 1.53 11.71 2.01
C THR A 84 2.87 10.97 1.87
N LEU A 85 3.88 11.68 1.35
CA LEU A 85 5.20 11.09 1.07
C LEU A 85 6.12 11.03 2.28
N LEU A 86 5.91 11.86 3.31
CA LEU A 86 6.72 11.83 4.52
C LEU A 86 6.38 10.57 5.32
N LYS A 87 7.39 9.71 5.56
CA LYS A 87 7.18 8.40 6.20
C LYS A 87 6.44 8.51 7.52
N LYS A 88 6.84 9.44 8.39
CA LYS A 88 6.25 9.63 9.72
C LYS A 88 4.75 9.95 9.64
N ALA A 89 4.37 10.89 8.79
CA ALA A 89 2.96 11.30 8.62
C ALA A 89 2.14 10.16 8.00
N PHE A 90 2.67 9.49 6.98
CA PHE A 90 2.01 8.32 6.38
C PHE A 90 1.79 7.19 7.40
N SER A 91 2.80 6.86 8.21
CA SER A 91 2.67 5.84 9.25
C SER A 91 1.58 6.20 10.26
N GLN A 92 1.42 7.48 10.61
CA GLN A 92 0.35 7.95 11.50
C GLN A 92 -1.04 7.81 10.87
N GLU A 93 -1.20 8.17 9.60
CA GLU A 93 -2.44 7.96 8.84
C GLU A 93 -2.82 6.47 8.79
N LEU A 94 -1.85 5.62 8.42
CA LEU A 94 -2.01 4.17 8.39
C LEU A 94 -2.38 3.62 9.77
N GLU A 95 -1.71 4.05 10.83
CA GLU A 95 -1.97 3.57 12.17
C GLU A 95 -3.34 3.96 12.71
N LYS A 96 -3.86 5.13 12.29
CA LYS A 96 -5.24 5.56 12.58
C LYS A 96 -6.23 4.65 11.87
N PHE A 97 -6.03 4.43 10.56
CA PHE A 97 -6.81 3.46 9.80
C PHE A 97 -6.81 2.08 10.47
N LEU A 98 -5.65 1.54 10.86
CA LEU A 98 -5.56 0.23 11.53
C LEU A 98 -6.19 0.17 12.95
N LYS A 99 -6.56 1.29 13.58
CA LYS A 99 -7.32 1.29 14.86
C LYS A 99 -8.82 1.24 14.65
N GLU A 100 -9.29 1.83 13.55
CA GLU A 100 -10.71 2.08 13.29
C GLU A 100 -11.42 0.89 12.61
N GLY A 101 -10.77 -0.27 12.48
CA GLY A 101 -11.36 -1.50 11.95
C GLY A 101 -10.61 -2.70 12.48
#